data_AF-A0A1F8PAC6-F1
#
_entry.id   AF-A0A1F8PAC6-F1
#
_cell.length_a   1.000
_cell.length_b   1.000
_cell.length_c   1.000
_cell.angle_alpha   90.00
_cell.angle_beta   90.00
_cell.angle_gamma   90.00
#
_symmetry.space_group_name_H-M   'P 1'
#
loop_
_entity.id
_entity.type
_entity.pdbx_description
1 polymer ?
#
loop_
_entity_poly.entity_id
_entity_poly.type
_entity_poly.pdbx_seq_one_letter_code
_entity_poly.pdbx_strand_id
1 'polypeptide(L)' 'MINNFQQQARQMGAGGEMLIDADPVKGFFRVKLRNIQPEHALPQFTKGIVDAISFLGKSMNLTVKEYVAGEEESHE' A
#
# COMPACT_ATOMS: atom_id res chain seq x y z
N MET A 1 -1.25 -16.08 -14.68
CA MET A 1 -1.29 -14.62 -14.89
C MET A 1 -0.57 -13.82 -13.79
N ILE A 2 -0.36 -14.39 -12.59
CA ILE A 2 0.35 -13.73 -11.46
C ILE A 2 1.84 -13.43 -11.75
N ASN A 3 2.51 -14.25 -12.57
CA ASN A 3 3.95 -14.13 -12.81
C ASN A 3 4.38 -12.86 -13.54
N ASN A 4 3.60 -12.35 -14.50
CA ASN A 4 4.00 -11.17 -15.29
C ASN A 4 3.91 -9.89 -14.46
N PHE A 5 2.87 -9.77 -13.62
CA PHE A 5 2.67 -8.60 -12.79
C PHE A 5 3.70 -8.52 -11.66
N GLN A 6 4.03 -9.65 -11.02
CA GLN A 6 5.08 -9.70 -10.01
C GLN A 6 6.46 -9.41 -10.58
N GLN A 7 6.77 -9.91 -11.79
CA GLN A 7 8.04 -9.61 -12.44
C GLN A 7 8.14 -8.13 -12.84
N GLN A 8 7.07 -7.55 -13.39
CA GLN A 8 7.02 -6.14 -13.75
C GLN A 8 7.15 -5.25 -12.50
N ALA A 9 6.45 -5.59 -11.42
CA ALA A 9 6.57 -4.91 -10.14
C ALA A 9 8.03 -4.95 -9.64
N ARG A 10 8.67 -6.13 -9.62
CA ARG A 10 10.09 -6.26 -9.24
C ARG A 10 11.03 -5.43 -10.12
N GLN A 11 10.80 -5.40 -11.44
CA GLN A 11 11.59 -4.58 -12.37
C GLN A 11 11.45 -3.08 -12.11
N MET A 12 10.29 -2.65 -11.60
CA MET A 12 10.06 -1.26 -11.17
C MET A 12 10.61 -0.96 -9.77
N GLY A 13 11.34 -1.90 -9.15
CA GLY A 13 11.84 -1.76 -7.78
C GLY A 13 10.77 -1.98 -6.70
N ALA A 14 9.60 -2.48 -7.07
CA ALA A 14 8.56 -2.87 -6.13
C ALA A 14 8.95 -4.17 -5.43
N GLY A 15 9.05 -4.12 -4.11
CA GLY A 15 9.28 -5.29 -3.29
C GLY A 15 8.84 -4.98 -1.87
N GLY A 16 8.51 -5.97 -1.08
CA GLY A 16 8.01 -5.70 0.26
C GLY A 16 7.54 -6.93 1.00
N GLU A 17 7.20 -6.70 2.26
CA GLU A 17 6.55 -7.68 3.13
C GLU A 17 5.11 -7.22 3.39
N MET A 18 4.16 -8.13 3.20
CA MET A 18 2.78 -7.94 3.64
C MET A 18 2.51 -8.90 4.79
N LEU A 19 2.18 -8.36 5.96
CA LEU A 19 1.67 -9.14 7.09
C LEU A 19 0.16 -8.96 7.14
N ILE A 20 -0.56 -10.08 7.15
CA ILE A 20 -2.00 -10.11 7.39
C ILE A 20 -2.21 -10.81 8.73
N ASP A 21 -2.71 -10.06 9.71
CA ASP A 21 -3.11 -10.56 11.02
C ASP A 21 -4.64 -10.54 11.08
N ALA A 22 -5.28 -11.69 11.29
CA ALA A 22 -6.73 -11.82 11.22
C ALA A 22 -7.27 -12.54 12.46
N ASP A 23 -8.33 -11.98 13.03
CA ASP A 23 -9.14 -12.57 14.09
C ASP A 23 -10.59 -12.71 13.57
N PRO A 24 -10.93 -13.88 12.99
CA PRO A 24 -12.26 -14.11 12.43
C PRO A 24 -13.38 -14.04 13.46
N VAL A 25 -13.10 -14.37 14.73
CA VAL A 25 -14.09 -14.34 15.82
C VAL A 25 -14.47 -12.90 16.14
N LYS A 26 -13.50 -11.98 16.07
CA LYS A 26 -13.74 -10.54 16.24
C LYS A 26 -14.15 -9.82 14.96
N GLY A 27 -14.21 -10.53 13.82
CA GLY A 27 -14.47 -9.94 12.52
C GLY A 27 -13.43 -8.89 12.12
N PHE A 28 -12.20 -9.03 12.60
CA PHE A 28 -11.15 -8.02 12.47
C PHE A 28 -9.96 -8.59 11.71
N PHE A 29 -9.36 -7.76 10.85
CA PHE A 29 -8.04 -8.06 10.31
C PHE A 29 -7.23 -6.77 10.19
N ARG A 30 -5.92 -6.92 10.24
CA ARG A 30 -4.93 -5.87 10.07
C ARG A 30 -3.97 -6.28 8.97
N VAL A 31 -3.84 -5.42 7.98
CA VAL A 31 -2.79 -5.53 6.96
C VAL A 31 -1.69 -4.54 7.33
N LYS A 32 -0.45 -5.01 7.42
CA LYS A 32 0.74 -4.16 7.46
C LYS A 32 1.55 -4.40 6.20
N LEU A 33 1.87 -3.31 5.52
CA LEU A 33 2.68 -3.33 4.30
C LEU A 33 3.98 -2.61 4.56
N ARG A 34 5.08 -3.32 4.40
CA ARG A 34 6.43 -2.77 4.47
C ARG A 34 7.02 -2.84 3.07
N ASN A 35 7.12 -1.69 2.42
CA ASN A 35 7.83 -1.60 1.16
C ASN A 35 9.34 -1.77 1.44
N ILE A 36 10.01 -2.64 0.70
CA ILE A 36 11.47 -2.61 0.58
C ILE A 36 11.74 -1.43 -0.34
N GLN A 37 12.30 -0.34 0.19
CA GLN A 37 12.79 0.75 -0.65
C GLN A 37 14.13 0.32 -1.27
N PRO A 38 14.23 0.13 -2.60
CA PRO A 38 15.53 0.19 -3.27
C PRO A 38 16.28 1.46 -2.85
N GLU A 39 17.61 1.42 -2.83
CA GLU A 39 18.47 2.58 -2.50
C GLU A 39 18.18 3.83 -3.38
N HIS A 40 17.48 3.65 -4.51
CA HIS A 40 17.10 4.72 -5.44
C HIS A 40 15.57 4.82 -5.65
N ALA A 41 14.76 4.26 -4.75
CA ALA A 41 13.31 4.27 -4.90
C ALA A 41 12.75 5.69 -4.77
N LEU A 42 12.14 6.17 -5.84
CA LEU A 42 11.45 7.45 -5.88
C LEU A 42 10.27 7.47 -4.88
N PRO A 43 10.10 8.51 -4.04
CA PRO A 43 9.01 8.61 -3.06
C PRO A 43 7.61 8.40 -3.65
N GLN A 44 7.42 8.75 -4.92
CA GLN A 44 6.20 8.57 -5.71
C GLN A 44 5.75 7.10 -5.76
N PHE A 45 6.69 6.16 -5.65
CA PHE A 45 6.38 4.73 -5.65
C PHE A 45 5.63 4.31 -4.38
N THR A 46 6.02 4.85 -3.21
CA THR A 46 5.31 4.58 -1.95
C THR A 46 3.91 5.17 -1.98
N LYS A 47 3.76 6.38 -2.56
CA LYS A 47 2.45 7.02 -2.76
C LYS A 47 1.54 6.18 -3.66
N GLY A 48 2.03 5.69 -4.79
CA GLY A 48 1.22 4.84 -5.70
C GLY A 48 0.72 3.55 -5.06
N ILE A 49 1.49 2.95 -4.14
CA ILE A 49 1.02 1.79 -3.35
C ILE A 49 -0.10 2.21 -2.39
N VAL A 50 0.05 3.34 -1.69
CA VAL A 50 -0.99 3.86 -0.79
C VAL A 50 -2.28 4.15 -1.57
N ASP A 51 -2.19 4.80 -2.74
CA ASP A 51 -3.32 5.08 -3.61
C ASP A 51 -4.04 3.80 -4.04
N ALA A 52 -3.29 2.76 -4.43
CA ALA A 52 -3.87 1.47 -4.82
C ALA A 52 -4.61 0.78 -3.66
N ILE A 53 -4.05 0.79 -2.45
CA ILE A 53 -4.69 0.21 -1.26
C ILE A 53 -5.93 1.01 -0.87
N SER A 54 -5.85 2.34 -0.93
CA SER A 54 -6.98 3.22 -0.66
C SER A 54 -8.12 2.96 -1.64
N PHE A 55 -7.82 2.87 -2.93
CA PHE A 55 -8.79 2.52 -3.95
C PHE A 55 -9.48 1.18 -3.66
N LEU A 56 -8.70 0.14 -3.33
CA LEU A 56 -9.24 -1.16 -2.95
C LEU A 56 -10.18 -1.04 -1.74
N GLY A 57 -9.77 -0.34 -0.68
CA GLY A 57 -10.60 -0.11 0.51
C GLY A 57 -11.91 0.60 0.17
N LYS A 58 -11.85 1.69 -0.61
CA LYS A 58 -13.03 2.45 -1.07
C LYS A 58 -13.96 1.59 -1.93
N SER A 59 -13.41 0.74 -2.83
CA SER A 59 -14.20 -0.18 -3.67
C SER A 59 -14.95 -1.25 -2.87
N MET A 60 -14.47 -1.57 -1.66
CA MET A 60 -15.16 -2.44 -0.71
C MET A 60 -16.16 -1.68 0.18
N ASN A 61 -16.49 -0.42 -0.17
CA ASN A 61 -17.38 0.47 0.56
C ASN A 61 -16.90 0.78 2.00
N LEU A 62 -15.57 0.78 2.22
CA LEU A 62 -14.98 1.17 3.50
C LEU A 62 -14.71 2.68 3.53
N THR A 63 -14.90 3.31 4.69
CA THR A 63 -14.36 4.64 4.95
C THR A 63 -12.85 4.52 5.14
N VAL A 64 -12.08 5.00 4.16
CA VAL A 64 -10.61 5.02 4.24
C VAL A 64 -10.14 6.35 4.82
N LYS A 65 -9.30 6.29 5.86
CA LYS A 65 -8.60 7.43 6.44
C LYS A 65 -7.12 7.29 6.10
N GLU A 66 -6.59 8.24 5.35
CA GLU A 66 -5.19 8.24 4.90
C GLU A 66 -4.41 9.29 5.70
N TYR A 67 -3.20 8.92 6.12
CA TYR A 67 -2.25 9.85 6.72
C TYR A 67 -0.91 9.65 6.02
N VAL A 68 -0.48 10.67 5.27
CA VAL A 68 0.79 10.67 4.54
C VAL A 68 1.65 11.78 5.13
N ALA A 69 2.72 11.39 5.82
CA ALA A 69 3.63 12.36 6.42
C ALA A 69 4.28 13.23 5.33
N GLY A 70 4.15 14.56 5.45
CA GLY A 70 4.71 15.53 4.50
C GLY A 70 3.71 16.11 3.48
N GLU A 71 2.43 15.73 3.49
CA GLU A 71 1.38 16.40 2.69
C GLU A 71 0.61 17.50 3.47
N GLU A 72 0.95 17.73 4.75
CA GLU A 72 0.42 18.86 5.54
C GLU A 72 1.23 20.14 5.30
N GLU A 73 1.09 20.75 4.12
CA GLU A 73 1.41 22.18 3.91
C GLU A 73 0.71 22.80 2.68
N SER A 74 -0.42 22.24 2.23
CA SER A 74 -1.22 22.88 1.17
C SER A 74 -2.72 22.58 1.32
N HIS A 75 -3.29 23.11 2.39
CA HIS A 75 -4.73 23.36 2.46
C HIS A 75 -4.94 24.77 2.98
N GLU A 76 -5.00 25.73 2.06
CA GLU A 76 -5.88 26.91 2.18
C GLU A 76 -7.26 26.56 1.61
#